data_AF-A0A6A6XCD0-F1
#
_entry.id   AF-A0A6A6XCD0-F1
#
_cell.length_a   1.000
_cell.length_b   1.000
_cell.length_c   1.000
_cell.angle_alpha   90.00
_cell.angle_beta   90.00
_cell.angle_gamma   90.00
#
_symmetry.space_group_name_H-M   'P 1'
#
loop_
_entity.id
_entity.type
_entity.pdbx_description
1 polymer ?
#
loop_
_entity_poly.entity_id
_entity_poly.type
_entity_poly.pdbx_seq_one_letter_code
_entity_poly.pdbx_strand_id
1 'polypeptide(L)'
;MNYVAVLVDGDCMPFVNELVAAGEPGGHQASRLLKTSVREYLRTKHPEVPDNVEITIGVYANFGGLAYAYCDAQVIGDPTELENFANGFNNEDALCEFVNADGGKKYADELLKAAFQMNFDNVQCHHIVFGGSADDRYAPLLGPYIDSDKISLLQGPPFAKELAELATRYPIMECGAVLRKTGLATRK
;
A
#
# COMPACT_ATOMS: atom_id res chain seq x y z
N MET A 1 -12.44 10.42 15.89
CA MET A 1 -12.94 9.89 14.59
C MET A 1 -12.43 8.48 14.50
N ASN A 2 -13.30 7.47 14.34
CA ASN A 2 -12.83 6.09 14.21
C ASN A 2 -12.48 5.81 12.75
N TYR A 3 -11.39 5.08 12.51
CA TYR A 3 -10.87 4.87 11.16
C TYR A 3 -10.13 3.54 11.01
N VAL A 4 -9.91 3.15 9.75
CA VAL A 4 -9.00 2.08 9.34
C VAL A 4 -7.86 2.70 8.56
N ALA A 5 -6.62 2.31 8.90
CA ALA A 5 -5.43 2.77 8.21
C ALA A 5 -4.98 1.74 7.16
N VAL A 6 -4.76 2.19 5.92
CA VAL A 6 -4.13 1.41 4.87
C VAL A 6 -2.75 1.99 4.63
N LEU A 7 -1.71 1.21 4.90
CA LEU A 7 -0.32 1.65 4.86
C LEU A 7 0.42 0.81 3.82
N VAL A 8 0.90 1.44 2.75
CA VAL A 8 1.48 0.75 1.59
C VAL A 8 2.89 1.26 1.30
N ASP A 9 3.84 0.34 1.20
CA ASP A 9 5.14 0.58 0.59
C ASP A 9 5.02 0.51 -0.93
N GLY A 10 4.98 1.67 -1.58
CA GLY A 10 4.84 1.76 -3.03
C GLY A 10 6.06 1.27 -3.81
N ASP A 11 7.25 1.17 -3.19
CA ASP A 11 8.46 0.68 -3.86
C ASP A 11 8.37 -0.84 -4.10
N CYS A 12 7.72 -1.59 -3.19
CA CYS A 12 7.57 -3.04 -3.29
C CYS A 12 6.13 -3.51 -3.61
N MET A 13 5.16 -2.60 -3.66
CA MET A 13 3.76 -2.88 -3.98
C MET A 13 3.31 -2.12 -5.25
N PRO A 14 3.81 -2.50 -6.45
CA PRO A 14 3.52 -1.73 -7.65
C PRO A 14 2.04 -1.85 -8.07
N PHE A 15 1.48 -0.72 -8.49
CA PHE A 15 0.15 -0.63 -9.08
C PHE A 15 0.10 -1.29 -10.46
N VAL A 16 -1.08 -1.74 -10.89
CA VAL A 16 -1.28 -2.35 -12.21
C VAL A 16 -1.01 -1.35 -13.33
N ASN A 17 -0.50 -1.86 -14.44
CA ASN A 17 0.03 -1.04 -15.54
C ASN A 17 -1.00 -0.09 -16.11
N GLU A 18 -2.24 -0.56 -16.25
CA GLU A 18 -3.34 0.19 -16.83
C GLU A 18 -3.68 1.44 -16.02
N LEU A 19 -3.54 1.37 -14.69
CA LEU A 19 -3.76 2.51 -13.82
C LEU A 19 -2.58 3.48 -13.89
N VAL A 20 -1.33 2.99 -13.83
CA VAL A 20 -0.16 3.88 -13.85
C VAL A 20 -0.02 4.58 -15.21
N ALA A 21 -0.19 3.84 -16.32
CA ALA A 21 -0.12 4.38 -17.68
C ALA A 21 -1.26 5.37 -18.02
N ALA A 22 -2.37 5.32 -17.28
CA ALA A 22 -3.45 6.28 -17.42
C ALA A 22 -3.16 7.62 -16.72
N GLY A 23 -2.01 7.78 -16.04
CA GLY A 23 -1.63 9.01 -15.36
C GLY A 23 -2.66 9.45 -14.31
N GLU A 24 -3.02 10.73 -14.31
CA GLU A 24 -3.96 11.32 -13.34
C GLU A 24 -5.33 10.58 -13.27
N PRO A 25 -6.05 10.32 -14.38
CA PRO A 25 -7.25 9.48 -14.36
C PRO A 25 -7.07 8.11 -13.68
N GLY A 26 -5.91 7.49 -13.90
CA GLY A 26 -5.58 6.21 -13.29
C GLY A 26 -5.33 6.31 -11.79
N GLY A 27 -4.71 7.39 -11.33
CA GLY A 27 -4.55 7.72 -9.92
C GLY A 27 -5.90 7.83 -9.20
N HIS A 28 -6.83 8.59 -9.80
CA HIS A 28 -8.21 8.70 -9.29
C HIS A 28 -8.87 7.34 -9.15
N GLN A 29 -8.78 6.52 -10.19
CA GLN A 29 -9.36 5.19 -10.19
C GLN A 29 -8.71 4.26 -9.17
N ALA A 30 -7.38 4.30 -9.02
CA ALA A 30 -6.64 3.49 -8.06
C ALA A 30 -7.08 3.77 -6.62
N SER A 31 -7.19 5.04 -6.24
CA SER A 31 -7.64 5.45 -4.90
C SER A 31 -9.06 4.95 -4.60
N ARG A 32 -10.02 5.18 -5.52
CA ARG A 32 -11.40 4.67 -5.41
C ARG A 32 -11.48 3.16 -5.25
N LEU A 33 -10.77 2.43 -6.12
CA LEU A 33 -10.81 0.96 -6.15
C LEU A 33 -10.19 0.38 -4.88
N LEU A 34 -9.08 0.94 -4.39
CA LEU A 34 -8.44 0.47 -3.17
C LEU A 34 -9.34 0.70 -1.96
N LYS A 35 -9.89 1.91 -1.82
CA LYS A 35 -10.81 2.26 -0.72
C LYS A 35 -12.06 1.37 -0.73
N THR A 36 -12.61 1.10 -1.92
CA THR A 36 -13.76 0.19 -2.10
C THR A 36 -13.42 -1.25 -1.71
N SER A 37 -12.29 -1.76 -2.19
CA SER A 37 -11.83 -3.12 -1.88
C SER A 37 -11.59 -3.31 -0.38
N VAL A 38 -11.05 -2.29 0.30
CA VAL A 38 -10.86 -2.33 1.76
C VAL A 38 -12.20 -2.38 2.48
N ARG A 39 -13.20 -1.58 2.09
CA ARG A 39 -14.56 -1.66 2.69
C ARG A 39 -15.16 -3.05 2.54
N GLU A 40 -15.08 -3.63 1.34
CA GLU A 40 -15.63 -4.96 1.06
C GLU A 40 -14.92 -6.06 1.86
N TYR A 41 -13.60 -5.95 1.98
CA TYR A 41 -12.79 -6.83 2.82
C TYR A 41 -13.20 -6.75 4.29
N LEU A 42 -13.28 -5.53 4.85
CA LEU A 42 -13.67 -5.31 6.25
C LEU A 42 -15.05 -5.88 6.54
N ARG A 43 -16.05 -5.59 5.69
CA ARG A 43 -17.42 -6.12 5.86
C ARG A 43 -17.46 -7.66 5.94
N THR A 44 -16.54 -8.33 5.25
CA THR A 44 -16.52 -9.80 5.15
C THR A 44 -15.66 -10.45 6.22
N LYS A 45 -14.52 -9.85 6.57
CA LYS A 45 -13.51 -10.44 7.45
C LYS A 45 -13.45 -9.84 8.85
N HIS A 46 -13.97 -8.63 9.00
CA HIS A 46 -13.93 -7.82 10.21
C HIS A 46 -15.30 -7.15 10.49
N PRO A 47 -16.39 -7.93 10.66
CA PRO A 47 -17.74 -7.39 10.86
C PRO A 47 -17.90 -6.56 12.14
N GLU A 48 -16.94 -6.63 13.06
CA GLU A 48 -16.83 -5.77 14.23
C GLU A 48 -16.48 -4.31 13.90
N VAL A 49 -15.90 -4.06 12.72
CA VAL A 49 -15.59 -2.72 12.24
C VAL A 49 -16.86 -2.09 11.64
N PRO A 50 -17.28 -0.88 12.09
CA PRO A 50 -18.49 -0.24 11.57
C PRO A 50 -18.43 0.02 10.05
N ASP A 51 -19.53 -0.22 9.33
CA ASP A 51 -19.59 -0.01 7.86
C ASP A 51 -19.30 1.43 7.43
N ASN A 52 -19.58 2.40 8.29
CA ASN A 52 -19.34 3.83 8.05
C ASN A 52 -17.97 4.31 8.57
N VAL A 53 -17.06 3.39 8.87
CA VAL A 53 -15.69 3.75 9.30
C VAL A 53 -14.97 4.53 8.19
N GLU A 54 -14.23 5.55 8.59
CA GLU A 54 -13.36 6.25 7.66
C GLU A 54 -12.18 5.38 7.29
N ILE A 55 -11.74 5.45 6.02
CA ILE A 55 -10.55 4.73 5.55
C ILE A 55 -9.53 5.76 5.11
N THR A 56 -8.36 5.71 5.74
CA THR A 56 -7.19 6.48 5.34
C THR A 56 -6.25 5.59 4.54
N ILE A 57 -5.62 6.12 3.50
CA ILE A 57 -4.66 5.39 2.68
C ILE A 57 -3.39 6.21 2.55
N GLY A 58 -2.28 5.68 3.05
CA GLY A 58 -0.96 6.25 2.87
C GLY A 58 -0.08 5.31 2.06
N VAL A 59 0.31 5.74 0.86
CA VAL A 59 1.29 5.07 0.02
C VAL A 59 2.60 5.84 0.11
N TYR A 60 3.69 5.17 0.46
CA TYR A 60 5.00 5.79 0.65
C TYR A 60 5.99 5.16 -0.33
N ALA A 61 6.62 5.96 -1.17
CA ALA A 61 7.59 5.46 -2.15
C ALA A 61 8.67 6.49 -2.47
N ASN A 62 9.80 6.02 -2.98
CA ASN A 62 10.76 6.90 -3.63
C ASN A 62 10.32 7.14 -5.08
N PHE A 63 9.73 8.30 -5.39
CA PHE A 63 9.14 8.53 -6.71
C PHE A 63 10.18 8.45 -7.83
N GLY A 64 11.40 8.94 -7.58
CA GLY A 64 12.47 8.85 -8.57
C GLY A 64 12.75 7.39 -8.96
N GLY A 65 13.08 6.55 -7.99
CA GLY A 65 13.37 5.14 -8.22
C GLY A 65 12.17 4.38 -8.79
N LEU A 66 10.97 4.64 -8.27
CA LEU A 66 9.74 3.98 -8.73
C LEU A 66 9.39 4.38 -10.16
N ALA A 67 9.52 5.65 -10.54
CA ALA A 67 9.26 6.13 -11.90
C ALA A 67 10.21 5.49 -12.90
N TYR A 68 11.51 5.46 -12.59
CA TYR A 68 12.49 4.75 -13.43
C TYR A 68 12.16 3.26 -13.57
N ALA A 69 11.73 2.60 -12.49
CA ALA A 69 11.33 1.19 -12.54
C ALA A 69 10.12 0.95 -13.47
N TYR A 70 9.14 1.86 -13.50
CA TYR A 70 8.02 1.79 -14.44
C TYR A 70 8.43 2.08 -15.89
N CYS A 71 9.37 3.02 -16.12
CA CYS A 71 9.95 3.26 -17.44
C CYS A 71 10.70 2.03 -17.97
N ASP A 72 11.56 1.42 -17.14
CA ASP A 72 12.32 0.22 -17.50
C ASP A 72 11.41 -0.98 -17.83
N ALA A 73 10.30 -1.09 -17.10
CA ALA A 73 9.25 -2.07 -17.35
C ALA A 73 8.34 -1.73 -18.55
N GLN A 74 8.60 -0.61 -19.25
CA GLN A 74 7.83 -0.10 -20.39
C GLN A 74 6.34 0.13 -20.08
N VAL A 75 6.04 0.53 -18.84
CA VAL A 75 4.68 0.86 -18.40
C VAL A 75 4.35 2.32 -18.71
N ILE A 76 5.30 3.22 -18.46
CA ILE A 76 5.21 4.66 -18.74
C ILE A 76 6.35 5.09 -19.65
N GLY A 77 6.12 6.12 -20.46
CA GLY A 77 7.13 6.65 -21.38
C GLY A 77 8.06 7.68 -20.74
N ASP A 78 7.54 8.42 -19.76
CA ASP A 78 8.24 9.51 -19.09
C ASP A 78 8.07 9.41 -17.55
N PRO A 79 9.13 9.62 -16.74
CA PRO A 79 9.03 9.58 -15.29
C PRO A 79 7.97 10.50 -14.67
N THR A 80 7.66 11.63 -15.33
CA THR A 80 6.63 12.58 -14.89
C THR A 80 5.21 12.00 -14.93
N GLU A 81 4.98 10.92 -15.69
CA GLU A 81 3.68 10.22 -15.71
C GLU A 81 3.34 9.61 -14.34
N LEU A 82 4.35 9.19 -13.56
CA LEU A 82 4.12 8.72 -12.18
C LEU A 82 3.65 9.86 -11.27
N GLU A 83 4.19 11.08 -11.44
CA GLU A 83 3.74 12.25 -10.68
C GLU A 83 2.29 12.60 -11.02
N ASN A 84 1.90 12.53 -12.30
CA ASN A 84 0.50 12.71 -12.71
C ASN A 84 -0.40 11.67 -12.06
N PHE A 85 0.01 10.39 -12.05
CA PHE A 85 -0.69 9.34 -11.34
C PHE A 85 -0.83 9.62 -9.84
N ALA A 86 0.25 10.00 -9.17
CA ALA A 86 0.22 10.34 -7.74
C ALA A 86 -0.69 11.55 -7.44
N ASN A 87 -0.66 12.57 -8.29
CA ASN A 87 -1.54 13.73 -8.16
C ASN A 87 -3.02 13.33 -8.27
N GLY A 88 -3.38 12.48 -9.23
CA GLY A 88 -4.73 11.95 -9.34
C GLY A 88 -5.14 11.12 -8.13
N PHE A 89 -4.24 10.31 -7.59
CA PHE A 89 -4.48 9.53 -6.38
C PHE A 89 -4.80 10.42 -5.18
N ASN A 90 -4.01 11.49 -5.00
CA ASN A 90 -4.15 12.45 -3.89
C ASN A 90 -5.38 13.34 -4.01
N ASN A 91 -5.75 13.73 -5.24
CA ASN A 91 -6.88 14.61 -5.49
C ASN A 91 -8.23 13.89 -5.46
N GLU A 92 -8.24 12.55 -5.43
CA GLU A 92 -9.48 11.78 -5.42
C GLU A 92 -10.23 11.86 -4.09
N ASP A 93 -9.52 11.73 -2.98
CA ASP A 93 -10.10 11.63 -1.66
C ASP A 93 -9.13 12.20 -0.63
N ALA A 94 -9.62 13.12 0.20
CA ALA A 94 -8.79 13.86 1.16
C ALA A 94 -8.13 12.98 2.24
N LEU A 95 -8.54 11.72 2.37
CA LEU A 95 -7.94 10.74 3.28
C LEU A 95 -6.95 9.79 2.57
N CYS A 96 -6.68 10.01 1.28
CA CYS A 96 -5.75 9.21 0.49
C CYS A 96 -4.56 10.06 0.07
N GLU A 97 -3.36 9.56 0.36
CA GLU A 97 -2.11 10.21 0.03
C GLU A 97 -1.10 9.21 -0.56
N PHE A 98 -0.41 9.65 -1.60
CA PHE A 98 0.74 9.04 -2.21
C PHE A 98 1.90 10.00 -2.00
N VAL A 99 2.73 9.66 -1.02
CA VAL A 99 3.79 10.49 -0.48
C VAL A 99 5.10 10.15 -1.16
N ASN A 100 5.72 11.17 -1.76
CA ASN A 100 7.10 11.06 -2.22
C ASN A 100 8.06 11.13 -1.03
N ALA A 101 8.71 10.00 -0.72
CA ALA A 101 9.65 9.82 0.36
C ALA A 101 11.11 9.95 -0.13
N ASP A 102 11.46 11.10 -0.73
CA ASP A 102 12.79 11.36 -1.31
C ASP A 102 13.91 11.72 -0.31
N GLY A 103 13.78 11.31 0.96
CA GLY A 103 14.74 11.59 2.04
C GLY A 103 16.01 10.72 2.05
N GLY A 104 16.24 9.93 1.01
CA GLY A 104 17.38 9.01 0.90
C GLY A 104 17.01 7.54 1.05
N LYS A 105 18.03 6.67 0.96
CA LYS A 105 17.85 5.21 0.97
C LYS A 105 17.22 4.77 2.31
N LYS A 106 16.04 4.13 2.23
CA LYS A 106 15.19 3.63 3.36
C LYS A 106 14.25 4.65 4.02
N TYR A 107 14.20 5.90 3.54
CA TYR A 107 13.31 6.90 4.15
C TYR A 107 11.83 6.51 4.06
N ALA A 108 11.40 5.91 2.94
CA ALA A 108 10.05 5.35 2.79
C ALA A 108 9.73 4.30 3.88
N ASP A 109 10.63 3.32 4.10
CA ASP A 109 10.45 2.31 5.13
C ASP A 109 10.31 2.93 6.54
N GLU A 110 11.11 3.96 6.86
CA GLU A 110 11.10 4.62 8.16
C GLU A 110 9.79 5.37 8.40
N LEU A 111 9.30 6.09 7.39
CA LEU A 111 7.98 6.74 7.44
C LEU A 111 6.86 5.72 7.62
N LEU A 112 6.89 4.62 6.85
CA LEU A 112 5.88 3.57 6.94
C LEU A 112 5.89 2.88 8.32
N LYS A 113 7.07 2.60 8.87
CA LYS A 113 7.24 2.03 10.22
C LYS A 113 6.70 2.97 11.31
N ALA A 114 7.00 4.26 11.20
CA ALA A 114 6.50 5.27 12.13
C ALA A 114 4.97 5.41 12.04
N ALA A 115 4.42 5.46 10.82
CA ALA A 115 2.99 5.49 10.58
C ALA A 115 2.29 4.24 11.13
N PHE A 116 2.88 3.06 10.95
CA PHE A 116 2.37 1.82 11.53
C PHE A 116 2.28 1.91 13.06
N GLN A 117 3.37 2.29 13.73
CA GLN A 117 3.39 2.36 15.20
C GLN A 117 2.36 3.36 15.73
N MET A 118 2.29 4.55 15.13
CA MET A 118 1.33 5.58 15.50
C MET A 118 -0.12 5.08 15.36
N ASN A 119 -0.44 4.38 14.28
CA ASN A 119 -1.78 3.85 14.07
C ASN A 119 -2.08 2.65 14.97
N PHE A 120 -1.09 1.81 15.26
CA PHE A 120 -1.27 0.65 16.12
C PHE A 120 -1.58 1.07 17.56
N ASP A 121 -0.87 2.08 18.07
CA ASP A 121 -1.07 2.62 19.42
C ASP A 121 -2.33 3.50 19.53
N ASN A 122 -2.87 3.97 18.41
CA ASN A 122 -4.08 4.80 18.39
C ASN A 122 -5.35 3.96 18.62
N VAL A 123 -6.04 4.24 19.72
CA VAL A 123 -7.32 3.59 20.10
C VAL A 123 -8.46 3.86 19.12
N GLN A 124 -8.37 4.94 18.32
CA GLN A 124 -9.37 5.27 17.30
C GLN A 124 -9.11 4.55 15.96
N CYS A 125 -7.91 4.01 15.78
CA CYS A 125 -7.61 3.15 14.64
C CYS A 125 -8.11 1.75 14.97
N HIS A 126 -9.16 1.32 14.28
CA HIS A 126 -9.79 0.02 14.54
C HIS A 126 -9.05 -1.12 13.86
N HIS A 127 -8.43 -0.85 12.70
CA HIS A 127 -7.75 -1.87 11.90
C HIS A 127 -6.64 -1.25 11.06
N ILE A 128 -5.61 -2.04 10.76
CA ILE A 128 -4.50 -1.68 9.88
C ILE A 128 -4.41 -2.71 8.75
N VAL A 129 -4.51 -2.24 7.52
CA VAL A 129 -4.18 -3.01 6.32
C VAL A 129 -2.77 -2.61 5.88
N PHE A 130 -1.81 -3.54 5.99
CA PHE A 130 -0.40 -3.27 5.75
C PHE A 130 0.10 -3.93 4.46
N GLY A 131 0.54 -3.12 3.49
CA GLY A 131 1.09 -3.57 2.21
C GLY A 131 2.59 -3.36 2.12
N GLY A 132 3.36 -4.42 2.36
CA GLY A 132 4.83 -4.42 2.23
C GLY A 132 5.34 -5.80 1.82
N SER A 133 4.57 -6.51 0.99
CA SER A 133 4.68 -7.96 0.79
C SER A 133 6.07 -8.41 0.31
N ALA A 134 6.69 -7.71 -0.63
CA ALA A 134 7.97 -8.11 -1.23
C ALA A 134 9.22 -7.67 -0.43
N ASP A 135 9.08 -7.26 0.83
CA ASP A 135 10.19 -6.70 1.60
C ASP A 135 10.32 -7.30 3.02
N ASP A 136 11.37 -8.10 3.22
CA ASP A 136 11.70 -8.71 4.52
C ASP A 136 12.07 -7.66 5.59
N ARG A 137 12.33 -6.39 5.22
CA ARG A 137 12.59 -5.30 6.17
C ARG A 137 11.41 -5.01 7.11
N TYR A 138 10.21 -5.52 6.80
CA TYR A 138 9.01 -5.41 7.64
C TYR A 138 8.77 -6.63 8.53
N ALA A 139 9.46 -7.75 8.33
CA ALA A 139 9.30 -8.93 9.20
C ALA A 139 9.61 -8.62 10.69
N PRO A 140 10.68 -7.87 11.05
CA PRO A 140 10.92 -7.48 12.43
C PRO A 140 9.89 -6.48 12.99
N LEU A 141 9.26 -5.67 12.14
CA LEU A 141 8.20 -4.74 12.54
C LEU A 141 6.94 -5.53 12.91
N LEU A 142 6.57 -6.51 12.08
CA LEU A 142 5.31 -7.23 12.21
C LEU A 142 5.41 -8.37 13.24
N GLY A 143 6.57 -9.02 13.38
CA GLY A 143 6.79 -10.16 14.27
C GLY A 143 6.22 -10.03 15.70
N PRO A 144 6.36 -8.87 16.38
CA PRO A 144 5.76 -8.66 17.70
C PRO A 144 4.23 -8.68 17.74
N TYR A 145 3.56 -8.51 16.59
CA TYR A 145 2.11 -8.36 16.46
C TYR A 145 1.44 -9.57 15.79
N ILE A 146 2.11 -10.72 15.79
CA ILE A 146 1.55 -11.98 15.28
C ILE A 146 0.24 -12.28 16.02
N ASP A 147 -0.77 -12.76 15.28
CA ASP A 147 -2.13 -13.03 15.74
C ASP A 147 -2.92 -11.81 16.25
N SER A 148 -2.42 -10.59 16.04
CA SER A 148 -3.23 -9.39 16.30
C SER A 148 -4.44 -9.36 15.36
N ASP A 149 -5.62 -9.19 15.94
CA ASP A 149 -6.88 -8.99 15.23
C ASP A 149 -6.95 -7.63 14.51
N LYS A 150 -6.14 -6.66 14.94
CA LYS A 150 -6.04 -5.30 14.40
C LYS A 150 -5.25 -5.20 13.09
N ILE A 151 -4.66 -6.29 12.58
CA ILE A 151 -3.76 -6.24 11.41
C ILE A 151 -4.21 -7.23 10.33
N SER A 152 -4.20 -6.78 9.07
CA SER A 152 -4.23 -7.65 7.89
C SER A 152 -3.12 -7.27 6.92
N LEU A 153 -2.58 -8.25 6.21
CA LEU A 153 -1.57 -7.99 5.18
C LEU A 153 -2.22 -7.84 3.82
N LEU A 154 -1.86 -6.78 3.11
CA LEU A 154 -2.23 -6.56 1.72
C LEU A 154 -1.22 -7.26 0.82
N GLN A 155 -1.70 -8.24 0.05
CA GLN A 155 -0.89 -9.02 -0.85
C GLN A 155 -0.74 -8.31 -2.20
N GLY A 156 0.50 -8.11 -2.61
CA GLY A 156 0.89 -7.66 -3.94
C GLY A 156 1.77 -8.72 -4.60
N PRO A 157 3.04 -8.43 -4.92
CA PRO A 157 4.02 -9.46 -5.26
C PRO A 157 4.13 -10.55 -4.17
N PRO A 158 4.70 -11.73 -4.49
CA PRO A 158 4.86 -12.80 -3.49
C PRO A 158 5.59 -12.31 -2.26
N PHE A 159 5.15 -12.75 -1.08
CA PHE A 159 5.80 -12.38 0.17
C PHE A 159 7.28 -12.76 0.14
N ALA A 160 8.14 -11.83 0.58
CA ALA A 160 9.56 -12.11 0.79
C ALA A 160 9.74 -13.21 1.83
N LYS A 161 10.88 -13.90 1.84
CA LYS A 161 11.01 -15.22 2.47
C LYS A 161 10.66 -15.20 3.95
N GLU A 162 11.22 -14.25 4.70
CA GLU A 162 10.97 -14.13 6.14
C GLU A 162 9.53 -13.66 6.41
N LEU A 163 9.05 -12.73 5.59
CA LEU A 163 7.68 -12.23 5.71
C LEU A 163 6.63 -13.29 5.33
N ALA A 164 6.93 -14.23 4.43
CA ALA A 164 6.03 -15.30 4.00
C ALA A 164 5.73 -16.27 5.14
N GLU A 165 6.73 -16.58 5.99
CA GLU A 165 6.53 -17.41 7.18
C GLU A 165 5.57 -16.72 8.16
N LEU A 166 5.77 -15.42 8.40
CA LEU A 166 4.90 -14.61 9.24
C LEU A 166 3.49 -14.46 8.66
N ALA A 167 3.37 -14.25 7.35
CA ALA A 167 2.10 -14.01 6.66
C ALA A 167 1.08 -15.15 6.86
N THR A 168 1.53 -16.38 7.13
CA THR A 168 0.65 -17.51 7.47
C THR A 168 -0.18 -17.29 8.73
N ARG A 169 0.22 -16.33 9.59
CA ARG A 169 -0.42 -15.97 10.85
C ARG A 169 -1.23 -14.68 10.77
N TYR A 170 -1.36 -14.08 9.59
CA TYR A 170 -2.17 -12.87 9.39
C TYR A 170 -3.33 -13.14 8.43
N PRO A 171 -4.47 -12.47 8.63
CA PRO A 171 -5.46 -12.33 7.57
C PRO A 171 -4.84 -11.65 6.34
N ILE A 172 -5.10 -12.21 5.16
CA ILE A 172 -4.58 -11.70 3.89
C ILE A 172 -5.72 -11.06 3.09
N MET A 173 -5.48 -9.84 2.63
CA MET A 173 -6.32 -9.12 1.67
C MET A 173 -5.63 -9.10 0.31
N GLU A 174 -6.35 -9.45 -0.76
CA GLU A 174 -5.90 -9.25 -2.14
C GLU A 174 -6.61 -8.04 -2.75
N CYS A 175 -5.90 -7.28 -3.60
CA CYS A 175 -6.48 -6.17 -4.37
C CYS A 175 -5.93 -6.17 -5.80
N GLY A 176 -6.16 -7.28 -6.53
CA GLY A 176 -5.59 -7.48 -7.88
C GLY A 176 -6.09 -6.50 -8.96
N ALA A 177 -7.15 -5.74 -8.68
CA ALA A 177 -7.62 -4.66 -9.57
C ALA A 177 -6.76 -3.39 -9.46
N VAL A 178 -5.97 -3.26 -8.40
CA VAL A 178 -5.16 -2.06 -8.11
C VAL A 178 -3.68 -2.40 -8.08
N LEU A 179 -3.31 -3.51 -7.45
CA LEU A 179 -1.94 -3.91 -7.21
C LEU A 179 -1.55 -5.12 -8.06
N ARG A 180 -0.31 -5.11 -8.54
CA ARG A 180 0.24 -6.23 -9.29
C ARG A 180 0.48 -7.42 -8.36
N LYS A 181 0.27 -8.62 -8.90
CA LYS A 181 0.65 -9.90 -8.25
C LYS A 181 2.13 -10.24 -8.38
N THR A 182 2.89 -9.43 -9.12
CA THR A 182 4.33 -9.61 -9.35
C THR A 182 5.03 -8.27 -9.32
N GLY A 183 6.31 -8.25 -8.95
CA GLY A 183 7.14 -7.05 -9.06
C GLY A 183 7.24 -6.53 -10.50
N LEU A 184 7.76 -5.31 -10.64
CA LEU A 184 8.14 -4.76 -11.94
C LEU A 184 9.34 -5.55 -12.49
N ALA A 185 9.28 -5.93 -13.76
CA ALA A 185 10.38 -6.62 -14.40
C ALA A 185 11.52 -5.61 -14.65
N THR A 186 12.65 -5.78 -13.97
CA THR A 186 13.88 -5.06 -14.29
C THR A 186 14.63 -5.80 -15.40
N ARG A 187 15.11 -5.08 -16.42
CA ARG A 187 16.04 -5.67 -17.40
C ARG A 187 17.35 -6.01 -16.68
N LYS A 188 17.82 -7.25 -16.86
CA LYS A 188 19.19 -7.65 -16.54
C LYS A 188 20.16 -7.09 -17.55
#